data_AF-A0A0K8VW28-F1
#
_entry.id   AF-A0A0K8VW28-F1
#
_cell.length_a   1.000
_cell.length_b   1.000
_cell.length_c   1.000
_cell.angle_alpha   90.00
_cell.angle_beta   90.00
_cell.angle_gamma   90.00
#
_symmetry.space_group_name_H-M   'P 1'
#
loop_
_entity.id
_entity.type
_entity.pdbx_description
1 polymer ?
#
loop_
_entity_poly.entity_id
_entity_poly.type
_entity_poly.pdbx_seq_one_letter_code
_entity_poly.pdbx_strand_id
1 'polypeptide(L)'
;MSAGGQCENFLEFQESIKQMRALDDNIIYMLNTSLPTESFKGQVNSEKVCSNLFNQLQQIHKSREKKINDCILSSAESLKKLRELRENNRDDVDIDKKFKSEQRKVSNN
;
A
#
# COMPACT_ATOMS: atom_id res chain seq x y z
N MET A 1 -1.88 15.11 15.08
CA MET A 1 -0.74 14.42 14.44
C MET A 1 -0.87 14.66 12.96
N SER A 2 0.08 15.39 12.37
CA SER A 2 -0.03 15.98 11.04
C SER A 2 -0.19 14.91 9.95
N ALA A 3 -1.21 15.05 9.10
CA ALA A 3 -1.44 14.29 7.90
C ALA A 3 -0.50 14.75 6.76
N GLY A 4 0.82 14.70 7.00
CA GLY A 4 1.81 14.70 5.91
C GLY A 4 1.61 13.42 5.11
N GLY A 5 1.49 13.54 3.79
CA GLY A 5 0.95 12.48 2.93
C GLY A 5 1.71 11.17 3.10
N GLN A 6 1.01 10.04 3.22
CA GLN A 6 1.59 8.71 3.44
C GLN A 6 2.62 8.29 2.36
N CYS A 7 2.76 9.06 1.28
CA CYS A 7 3.64 8.89 0.13
C CYS A 7 4.88 9.83 0.12
N GLU A 8 4.99 10.77 1.06
CA GLU A 8 6.09 11.75 1.11
C GLU A 8 7.43 11.03 1.35
N ASN A 9 7.46 10.15 2.36
CA ASN A 9 8.53 9.18 2.55
C ASN A 9 8.19 7.86 1.84
N PHE A 10 8.65 7.74 0.59
CA PHE A 10 8.36 6.57 -0.25
C PHE A 10 8.88 5.25 0.34
N LEU A 11 9.99 5.26 1.09
CA LEU A 11 10.51 4.04 1.71
C LEU A 11 9.60 3.55 2.83
N GLU A 12 9.15 4.45 3.70
CA GLU A 12 8.17 4.11 4.75
C GLU A 12 6.84 3.65 4.15
N PHE A 13 6.39 4.31 3.08
CA PHE A 13 5.21 3.88 2.34
C PHE A 13 5.36 2.45 1.82
N GLN A 14 6.48 2.15 1.16
CA GLN A 14 6.76 0.83 0.60
C GLN A 14 6.78 -0.24 1.70
N GLU A 15 7.40 0.03 2.85
CA GLU A 15 7.39 -0.88 4.00
C GLU A 15 5.97 -1.08 4.56
N SER A 16 5.16 -0.01 4.65
CA SER A 16 3.76 -0.13 5.06
C SER A 16 2.96 -1.03 4.11
N ILE A 17 3.13 -0.88 2.80
CA ILE A 17 2.45 -1.73 1.80
C ILE A 17 2.94 -3.18 1.87
N LYS A 18 4.23 -3.42 2.15
CA LYS A 18 4.75 -4.78 2.41
C LYS A 18 4.10 -5.40 3.64
N GLN A 19 3.99 -4.68 4.76
CA GLN A 19 3.32 -5.18 5.96
C GLN A 19 1.84 -5.52 5.70
N MET A 20 1.16 -4.72 4.88
CA MET A 20 -0.23 -5.00 4.47
C MET A 20 -0.37 -6.26 3.59
N ARG A 21 0.72 -6.83 3.06
CA ARG A 21 0.72 -8.12 2.36
C ARG A 21 0.91 -9.31 3.28
N ALA A 22 1.27 -9.11 4.55
CA ALA A 22 1.57 -10.22 5.47
C ALA A 22 0.44 -11.26 5.56
N LEU A 23 -0.82 -10.83 5.50
CA LEU A 23 -1.95 -11.76 5.52
C LEU A 23 -2.06 -12.57 4.21
N ASP A 24 -1.83 -11.93 3.05
CA ASP A 24 -1.79 -12.61 1.75
C ASP A 24 -0.62 -13.61 1.70
N ASP A 25 0.57 -13.18 2.12
CA ASP A 25 1.79 -13.97 2.09
C ASP A 25 1.71 -15.22 3.00
N ASN A 26 0.90 -15.16 4.06
CA ASN A 26 0.72 -16.25 5.02
C ASN A 26 -0.65 -16.94 4.92
N ILE A 27 -1.41 -16.71 3.84
CA ILE A 27 -2.81 -17.17 3.77
C ILE A 27 -2.96 -18.69 3.92
N ILE A 28 -2.08 -19.47 3.28
CA ILE A 28 -2.08 -20.93 3.36
C ILE A 28 -1.76 -21.39 4.79
N TYR A 29 -0.76 -20.77 5.42
CA TYR A 29 -0.40 -21.07 6.81
C TYR A 29 -1.57 -20.77 7.76
N MET A 30 -2.23 -19.62 7.58
CA MET A 30 -3.40 -19.24 8.38
C MET A 30 -4.55 -20.23 8.21
N LEU A 31 -4.85 -20.66 6.99
CA LEU A 31 -5.87 -21.67 6.73
C LEU A 31 -5.54 -23.00 7.40
N ASN A 32 -4.29 -23.47 7.25
CA ASN A 32 -3.85 -24.75 7.81
C ASN A 32 -3.81 -24.76 9.35
N THR A 33 -3.61 -23.61 9.98
CA THR A 33 -3.58 -23.49 11.44
C THR A 33 -4.94 -23.17 12.05
N SER A 34 -5.84 -22.56 11.29
CA SER A 34 -7.18 -22.15 11.77
C SER A 34 -8.27 -23.19 11.47
N LEU A 35 -8.03 -24.08 10.50
CA LEU A 35 -8.96 -25.15 10.14
C LEU A 35 -8.43 -26.50 10.67
N PRO A 36 -9.30 -27.30 11.33
CA PRO A 36 -8.92 -28.60 11.84
C PRO A 36 -8.74 -29.56 10.66
N THR A 37 -7.89 -30.57 10.86
CA THR A 37 -7.89 -31.74 9.98
C THR A 37 -9.25 -32.42 10.03
N GLU A 38 -9.56 -33.21 9.00
CA GLU A 38 -10.86 -33.87 8.85
C GLU A 38 -11.32 -34.65 10.10
N SER A 39 -10.39 -35.33 10.78
CA SER A 39 -10.65 -36.06 12.03
C SER A 39 -11.15 -35.19 13.20
N PHE A 40 -11.01 -33.87 13.13
CA PHE A 40 -11.38 -32.91 14.17
C PHE A 40 -12.40 -31.86 13.68
N LYS A 41 -13.09 -32.12 12.56
CA LYS A 41 -14.00 -31.17 11.86
C LYS A 41 -15.11 -30.57 12.74
N GLY A 42 -15.47 -31.20 13.85
CA GLY A 42 -16.49 -30.71 14.79
C GLY A 42 -16.00 -29.71 15.85
N GLN A 43 -14.68 -29.48 15.97
CA GLN A 43 -14.13 -28.64 17.05
C GLN A 43 -14.24 -27.14 16.78
N VAL A 44 -14.37 -26.74 15.51
CA VAL A 44 -14.54 -25.33 15.13
C VAL A 44 -15.60 -25.17 14.05
N ASN A 45 -16.27 -24.02 14.06
CA ASN A 45 -17.14 -23.63 12.97
C ASN A 45 -16.29 -23.14 11.78
N SER A 46 -16.00 -24.05 10.86
CA SER A 46 -15.16 -23.79 9.68
C SER A 46 -15.73 -22.67 8.79
N GLU A 47 -17.05 -22.60 8.63
CA GLU A 47 -17.70 -21.54 7.85
C GLU A 47 -17.43 -20.16 8.45
N LYS A 48 -17.57 -20.03 9.78
CA LYS A 48 -17.29 -18.78 10.49
C LYS A 48 -15.81 -18.38 10.38
N VAL A 49 -14.89 -19.33 10.51
CA VAL A 49 -13.44 -19.08 10.37
C VAL A 49 -13.11 -18.57 8.96
N CYS A 50 -13.55 -19.28 7.93
CA CYS A 50 -13.32 -18.89 6.53
C CYS A 50 -13.97 -17.54 6.20
N SER A 51 -15.20 -17.30 6.65
CA SER A 51 -15.90 -16.03 6.42
C SER A 51 -15.19 -14.85 7.07
N ASN A 52 -14.69 -15.04 8.30
CA ASN A 52 -13.91 -14.01 9.00
C ASN A 52 -12.61 -13.70 8.26
N LEU A 53 -11.87 -14.73 7.84
CA LEU A 53 -10.63 -14.57 7.08
C LEU A 53 -10.87 -13.84 5.75
N PHE A 54 -11.93 -14.23 5.03
CA PHE A 54 -12.33 -13.57 3.79
C PHE A 54 -12.68 -12.10 3.99
N ASN A 55 -13.40 -11.76 5.06
CA ASN A 55 -13.72 -10.37 5.39
C ASN A 55 -12.46 -9.56 5.74
N GLN A 56 -11.51 -10.14 6.48
CA GLN A 56 -10.23 -9.51 6.80
C GLN A 56 -9.42 -9.24 5.53
N LEU A 57 -9.30 -10.22 4.63
CA LEU A 57 -8.66 -10.08 3.32
C LEU A 57 -9.25 -8.90 2.54
N GLN A 58 -10.58 -8.87 2.40
CA GLN A 58 -11.26 -7.81 1.65
C GLN A 58 -11.00 -6.42 2.26
N GLN A 59 -11.02 -6.29 3.58
CA GLN A 59 -10.75 -5.02 4.25
C GLN A 59 -9.31 -4.56 4.03
N ILE A 60 -8.35 -5.47 4.14
CA ILE A 60 -6.94 -5.17 3.90
C ILE A 60 -6.69 -4.80 2.44
N HIS A 61 -7.29 -5.53 1.49
CA HIS A 61 -7.19 -5.24 0.06
C HIS A 61 -7.74 -3.85 -0.26
N LYS A 62 -8.95 -3.52 0.20
CA LYS A 62 -9.56 -2.18 0.03
C LYS A 62 -8.70 -1.08 0.64
N SER A 63 -8.17 -1.31 1.83
CA SER A 63 -7.29 -0.35 2.51
C SER A 63 -5.98 -0.15 1.74
N ARG A 64 -5.36 -1.24 1.26
CA ARG A 64 -4.11 -1.21 0.50
C ARG A 64 -4.30 -0.49 -0.83
N GLU A 65 -5.34 -0.84 -1.57
CA GLU A 65 -5.69 -0.20 -2.84
C GLU A 65 -5.91 1.30 -2.66
N LYS A 66 -6.70 1.70 -1.65
CA LYS A 66 -6.93 3.10 -1.33
C LYS A 66 -5.61 3.84 -1.08
N LYS A 67 -4.73 3.31 -0.22
CA LYS A 67 -3.44 3.94 0.10
C LYS A 67 -2.54 4.09 -1.13
N ILE A 68 -2.51 3.09 -2.01
CA ILE A 68 -1.75 3.14 -3.27
C ILE A 68 -2.31 4.23 -4.18
N ASN A 69 -3.62 4.27 -4.37
CA ASN A 69 -4.27 5.29 -5.20
C ASN A 69 -4.06 6.69 -4.63
N ASP A 70 -4.20 6.88 -3.33
CA ASP A 70 -3.97 8.17 -2.65
C ASP A 70 -2.51 8.63 -2.85
N CYS A 71 -1.54 7.72 -2.78
CA CYS A 71 -0.11 8.01 -3.04
C CYS A 71 0.12 8.41 -4.50
N ILE A 72 -0.43 7.66 -5.46
CA ILE A 72 -0.32 7.97 -6.90
C ILE A 72 -0.90 9.36 -7.20
N LEU A 73 -2.10 9.65 -6.69
CA LEU A 73 -2.77 10.94 -6.90
C LEU A 73 -1.96 12.09 -6.30
N SER A 74 -1.47 11.93 -5.07
CA SER A 74 -0.66 12.95 -4.39
C SER A 74 0.67 13.20 -5.10
N SER A 75 1.34 12.15 -5.58
CA SER A 75 2.58 12.29 -6.36
C SER A 75 2.34 12.90 -7.74
N ALA A 76 1.23 12.56 -8.41
CA ALA A 76 0.86 13.17 -9.68
C ALA A 76 0.58 14.68 -9.54
N GLU A 77 -0.12 15.09 -8.48
CA GLU A 77 -0.34 16.51 -8.17
C GLU A 77 0.98 17.23 -7.88
N SER A 78 1.86 16.62 -7.09
CA SER A 78 3.18 17.16 -6.76
C SER A 78 4.06 17.30 -8.01
N LEU A 79 4.05 16.31 -8.90
CA LEU A 79 4.73 16.37 -10.20
C LEU A 79 4.23 17.50 -11.08
N LYS A 80 2.91 17.71 -11.14
CA LYS A 80 2.33 18.81 -11.91
C LYS A 80 2.86 20.16 -11.40
N LYS A 81 2.83 20.40 -10.09
CA LYS A 81 3.37 21.63 -9.47
C LYS A 81 4.87 21.81 -9.74
N LEU A 82 5.66 20.75 -9.57
CA LEU A 82 7.11 20.79 -9.82
C LEU A 82 7.44 21.03 -11.30
N ARG A 83 6.61 20.51 -12.22
CA ARG A 83 6.76 20.77 -13.66
C ARG A 83 6.54 22.25 -13.98
N GLU A 84 5.46 22.84 -13.47
CA GLU A 84 5.16 24.27 -13.65
C GLU A 84 6.27 25.16 -13.05
N LEU A 85 6.78 24.81 -11.87
CA LEU A 85 7.89 25.51 -11.23
C LEU A 85 9.19 25.41 -12.05
N ARG A 86 9.50 24.24 -12.59
CA ARG A 86 10.69 24.01 -13.42
C ARG A 86 10.62 24.77 -14.74
N GLU A 87 9.45 24.85 -15.36
CA GLU A 87 9.25 25.61 -16.60
C GLU A 87 9.50 27.10 -16.41
N ASN A 88 9.19 27.64 -15.23
CA ASN A 88 9.40 29.03 -14.84
C ASN A 88 10.80 29.33 -14.26
N ASN A 89 11.54 28.32 -13.79
CA ASN A 89 12.85 28.45 -13.14
C ASN A 89 13.84 27.44 -13.71
N ARG A 90 14.23 27.61 -14.98
CA ARG A 90 14.95 26.58 -15.76
C ARG A 90 16.33 26.20 -15.22
N ASP A 91 16.98 27.08 -14.46
CA ASP A 91 18.33 26.89 -13.94
C ASP A 91 18.36 26.51 -12.44
N ASP A 92 17.19 26.31 -11.83
CA ASP A 92 17.09 25.90 -10.43
C ASP A 92 17.31 24.38 -10.29
N VAL A 93 18.53 24.03 -9.89
CA VAL A 93 18.98 22.64 -9.68
C VAL A 93 18.18 21.93 -8.58
N ASP A 94 17.70 22.66 -7.57
CA ASP A 94 16.93 22.09 -6.48
C ASP A 94 15.52 21.69 -6.94
N ILE A 95 14.90 22.49 -7.81
CA ILE A 95 13.61 22.16 -8.44
C ILE A 95 13.76 20.92 -9.33
N ASP A 96 14.82 20.83 -10.13
CA ASP A 96 15.07 19.65 -10.98
C ASP A 96 15.29 18.38 -10.15
N LYS A 97 16.06 18.48 -9.06
CA LYS A 97 16.28 17.36 -8.12
C LYS A 97 14.98 16.90 -7.49
N LYS A 98 14.13 17.83 -7.02
CA LYS A 98 12.81 17.53 -6.45
C LYS A 98 11.90 16.87 -7.49
N PHE A 99 11.84 17.42 -8.70
CA PHE A 99 11.05 16.86 -9.81
C PHE A 99 11.45 15.41 -10.11
N LYS A 100 12.75 15.15 -10.30
CA LYS A 100 13.26 13.79 -10.57
C LYS A 100 12.99 12.84 -9.41
N SER A 101 13.05 13.32 -8.17
CA SER A 101 12.74 12.50 -6.99
C SER A 101 11.28 12.10 -6.94
N GLU A 102 10.37 13.05 -7.19
CA GLU A 102 8.93 12.77 -7.22
C GLU A 102 8.56 11.88 -8.40
N GLN A 103 9.22 12.06 -9.55
CA GLN A 103 9.00 11.23 -10.75
C GLN A 103 9.30 9.76 -10.50
N ARG A 104 10.39 9.46 -9.78
CA ARG A 104 10.77 8.08 -9.44
C ARG A 104 9.73 7.34 -8.60
N LYS A 105 8.87 8.04 -7.85
CA LYS A 105 7.80 7.41 -7.05
C LYS A 105 6.70 6.78 -7.92
N VAL A 106 6.48 7.30 -9.13
CA VAL A 106 5.41 6.86 -10.04
C VAL A 106 5.93 6.15 -11.30
N SER A 107 7.23 6.24 -11.61
CA SER A 107 7.85 5.61 -12.78
C SER A 107 8.38 4.19 -12.53
N ASN A 108 8.50 3.74 -11.29
CA ASN A 108 8.97 2.39 -10.92
C ASN A 108 7.82 1.36 -10.77
N ASN A 109 6.82 1.41 -11.65
CA ASN A 109 5.84 0.34 -11.81
C ASN A 109 6.22 -0.56 -12.98
#